data_AF-Q75PW4-F1
#
_entry.id   AF-Q75PW4-F1
#
_cell.length_a   1.000
_cell.length_b   1.000
_cell.length_c   1.000
_cell.angle_alpha   90.00
_cell.angle_beta   90.00
_cell.angle_gamma   90.00
#
_symmetry.space_group_name_H-M   'P 1'
#
loop_
_entity.id
_entity.type
_entity.pdbx_description
1 polymer ?
#
loop_
_entity_poly.entity_id
_entity_poly.type
_entity_poly.pdbx_seq_one_letter_code
_entity_poly.pdbx_strand_id
1 'polypeptide(L)' 'YHPEPRVASIVSSLIKPEFVVNVKETGKILLVDYSDIKNLKTTEIEAARFLHDGG' A
#
# COMPACT_ATOMS: atom_id res chain seq x y z
N TYR A 1 19.32 -7.61 -8.45
CA TYR A 1 18.61 -7.71 -7.16
C TYR A 1 18.49 -6.29 -6.61
N HIS A 2 17.28 -5.77 -6.46
CA HIS A 2 17.03 -4.43 -5.91
C HIS A 2 16.56 -4.62 -4.46
N PRO A 3 17.32 -4.17 -3.45
CA PRO A 3 17.07 -4.52 -2.06
C PRO A 3 15.87 -3.78 -1.44
N GLU A 4 15.30 -2.80 -2.13
CA GLU A 4 14.20 -1.97 -1.62
C GLU A 4 12.83 -2.44 -2.13
N PRO A 5 11.82 -2.60 -1.25
CA PRO A 5 10.46 -2.90 -1.67
C PRO A 5 9.88 -1.80 -2.57
N ARG A 6 9.27 -2.20 -3.69
CA ARG A 6 8.65 -1.26 -4.64
C ARG A 6 7.15 -1.16 -4.42
N VAL A 7 6.57 -0.01 -4.73
CA VAL A 7 5.12 0.17 -4.76
C VAL A 7 4.56 -0.44 -6.05
N ALA A 8 3.59 -1.35 -5.92
CA ALA A 8 2.89 -1.97 -7.04
C ALA A 8 1.79 -1.07 -7.61
N SER A 9 1.01 -0.48 -6.71
CA SER A 9 -0.17 0.30 -7.05
C SER A 9 -0.56 1.21 -5.90
N ILE A 10 -1.15 2.35 -6.23
CA ILE A 10 -1.80 3.26 -5.28
C ILE A 10 -3.21 3.50 -5.81
N VAL A 11 -4.22 3.24 -4.98
CA VAL A 11 -5.62 3.46 -5.32
C VAL A 11 -6.23 4.40 -4.30
N SER A 12 -6.91 5.44 -4.77
CA SER A 12 -7.63 6.39 -3.92
C SER A 12 -9.07 5.96 -3.71
N SER A 13 -9.58 6.13 -2.50
CA SER A 13 -11.00 5.97 -2.22
C SER A 13 -11.81 7.20 -2.65
N LEU A 14 -13.01 6.96 -3.20
CA LEU A 14 -13.95 8.03 -3.59
C LEU A 14 -14.84 8.50 -2.43
N ILE A 15 -14.83 7.79 -1.30
CA ILE A 15 -15.78 8.00 -0.20
C ILE A 15 -15.10 8.43 1.12
N LYS A 16 -13.80 8.19 1.26
CA LYS A 16 -12.99 8.56 2.42
C LYS A 16 -11.61 9.04 1.96
N PRO A 17 -10.94 9.93 2.71
CA PRO A 17 -9.58 10.35 2.42
C PRO A 17 -8.60 9.21 2.76
N GLU A 18 -8.60 8.14 1.96
CA GLU A 18 -7.76 6.95 2.18
C GLU A 18 -7.13 6.47 0.87
N PHE A 19 -5.84 6.10 0.93
CA PHE A 19 -5.15 5.35 -0.11
C PHE A 19 -4.99 3.89 0.28
N VAL A 20 -5.15 3.00 -0.69
CA VAL A 20 -4.70 1.61 -0.63
C VAL A 20 -3.38 1.51 -1.39
N VAL A 21 -2.30 1.21 -0.69
CA VAL A 21 -0.95 1.08 -1.25
C VAL A 21 -0.52 -0.38 -1.19
N ASN A 22 -0.23 -0.97 -2.34
CA ASN A 22 0.31 -2.32 -2.41
C ASN A 22 1.83 -2.25 -2.49
N VAL A 23 2.52 -2.78 -1.49
CA VAL A 23 3.98 -2.85 -1.42
C VAL A 23 4.40 -4.26 -1.82
N LYS A 24 5.10 -4.37 -2.97
CA LYS A 24 5.35 -5.62 -3.66
C LYS A 24 6.12 -6.62 -2.80
N GLU A 25 7.45 -6.58 -2.82
CA GLU A 25 8.33 -7.65 -2.32
C GLU A 25 8.15 -7.97 -0.82
N THR A 26 7.38 -7.17 -0.09
CA THR A 26 7.02 -7.37 1.32
C THR A 26 5.75 -8.19 1.53
N GLY A 27 4.84 -8.28 0.54
CA GLY A 27 3.53 -8.89 0.73
C GLY A 27 2.63 -8.06 1.66
N LYS A 28 2.73 -6.72 1.61
CA LYS A 28 1.98 -5.84 2.52
C LYS A 28 1.06 -4.91 1.74
N ILE A 29 -0.15 -4.73 2.27
CA ILE A 29 -1.06 -3.67 1.85
C ILE A 29 -1.14 -2.64 2.97
N LEU A 30 -0.93 -1.37 2.64
CA LEU A 30 -1.08 -0.26 3.57
C LEU A 30 -2.37 0.48 3.25
N LEU A 31 -3.24 0.63 4.25
CA LEU A 31 -4.33 1.59 4.23
C LEU A 31 -3.83 2.88 4.85
N VAL A 32 -3.74 3.94 4.07
CA VAL A 32 -3.22 5.25 4.50
C VAL A 32 -4.36 6.24 4.58
N ASP A 33 -4.79 6.57 5.79
CA ASP A 33 -5.76 7.63 6.08
C ASP A 33 -5.03 8.98 6.09
N TYR A 34 -5.45 9.85 5.16
CA TYR A 34 -4.92 11.19 4.97
C TYR A 34 -5.95 12.28 5.31
N SER A 35 -6.95 11.96 6.12
CA SER A 35 -7.92 12.95 6.65
C SER A 35 -7.24 14.11 7.40
N ASP A 36 -6.11 13.83 8.06
CA ASP A 36 -5.20 14.83 8.62
C ASP A 36 -3.80 14.63 8.03
N ILE A 37 -3.43 15.48 7.06
CA ILE A 37 -2.13 15.41 6.38
C ILE A 37 -0.94 15.63 7.33
N LYS A 38 -1.16 16.23 8.51
CA LYS A 38 -0.11 16.40 9.52
C LYS A 38 0.05 15.15 10.38
N ASN A 39 -0.95 14.27 10.43
CA ASN A 39 -1.01 13.10 11.30
C ASN A 39 -1.55 11.88 10.54
N LEU A 40 -0.83 11.45 9.51
CA LEU A 40 -1.20 10.29 8.72
C LEU A 40 -1.32 9.04 9.60
N LYS A 41 -2.42 8.29 9.41
CA LYS A 41 -2.61 6.99 10.06
C LYS A 41 -2.46 5.90 9.04
N THR A 42 -1.74 4.84 9.41
CA THR A 42 -1.54 3.69 8.53
C THR A 42 -2.00 2.42 9.23
N THR A 43 -2.71 1.58 8.49
CA THR A 43 -3.03 0.21 8.90
C THR A 43 -2.36 -0.75 7.93
N GLU A 44 -1.61 -1.70 8.47
CA GLU A 44 -0.95 -2.73 7.69
C GLU A 44 -1.82 -3.99 7.64
N ILE A 45 -1.98 -4.53 6.42
CA ILE A 45 -2.67 -5.78 6.17
C ILE A 45 -1.67 -6.72 5.49
N GLU A 46 -1.48 -7.89 6.09
CA GLU A 46 -0.69 -8.96 5.50
C GLU A 46 -1.39 -9.49 4.25
N ALA A 47 -0.67 -9.50 3.13
CA ALA A 47 -1.11 -10.06 1.87
C ALA A 47 -0.22 -11.25 1.51
N ALA A 48 -0.76 -12.18 0.74
CA ALA A 48 0.06 -13.28 0.24
C ALA A 48 1.17 -12.72 -0.68
N ARG A 49 2.41 -13.19 -0.53
CA ARG A 49 3.61 -12.77 -1.30
C ARG A 49 3.53 -13.03 -2.81
N PHE A 50 2.37 -13.39 -3.36
CA PHE A 50 2.21 -13.90 -4.72
C PHE A 50 1.85 -12.84 -5.78
N LEU A 51 2.29 -11.59 -5.61
CA LEU A 51 2.25 -10.63 -6.73
C LEU A 51 3.66 -10.49 -7.33
N HIS A 52 4.18 -11.64 -7.75
CA HIS A 52 5.43 -11.76 -8.49
C HIS A 52 5.18 -11.39 -9.96
N ASP A 53 5.68 -10.21 -10.34
CA ASP A 53 6.10 -9.88 -11.70
C ASP A 53 5.07 -10.04 -12.84
N GLY A 54 3.86 -9.52 -12.66
CA GLY A 54 2.97 -9.18 -13.78
C GLY A 54 2.28 -10.38 -14.44
N GLY A 55 1.01 -10.16 -14.81
CA GLY A 55 0.46 -10.85 -15.98
C GLY A 55 1.03 -10.21 -17.24
#